data_AF-A0A7W8EUB6-F1
#
_entry.id   AF-A0A7W8EUB6-F1
#
_cell.length_a   1.000
_cell.length_b   1.000
_cell.length_c   1.000
_cell.angle_alpha   90.00
_cell.angle_beta   90.00
_cell.angle_gamma   90.00
#
_symmetry.space_group_name_H-M   'P 1'
#
loop_
_entity.id
_entity.type
_entity.pdbx_description
1 polymer ?
#
loop_
_entity_poly.entity_id
_entity_poly.type
_entity_poly.pdbx_seq_one_letter_code
_entity_poly.pdbx_strand_id
1 'polypeptide(L)'
;MALRDVDPTIIQEMRYFTPHNFVGERVDGYRQPMCILTEPAARALRTAQRALLRKGYSLKVYDCYRPQRAVDHFVRWAEDLGDERMKAEFYPRVDKSRLFEDGYIAKKSGHSRGSTVDLTVVRLPALPTRPYVPGEPLKPCYAPRSERFPDNSLDMGTGYDCFDTLSHTDDPRVTGKQRAHRDLLRSTLAKAGFVNLPEEWWHFTYKPELFPDTYFDFPVSRRSLPH
;
A
#
# COMPACT_ATOMS: atom_id res chain seq x y z
N MET A 1 2.93 -2.57 17.26
CA MET A 1 2.69 -1.21 17.78
C MET A 1 1.90 -0.40 16.76
N ALA A 2 1.21 0.66 17.17
CA ALA A 2 0.62 1.61 16.23
C ALA A 2 1.70 2.56 15.71
N LEU A 3 1.80 2.73 14.39
CA LEU A 3 2.84 3.59 13.79
C LEU A 3 2.73 5.05 14.27
N ARG A 4 1.50 5.52 14.52
CA ARG A 4 1.24 6.89 14.97
C ARG A 4 1.86 7.20 16.34
N ASP A 5 2.01 6.19 17.20
CA ASP A 5 2.67 6.35 18.51
C ASP A 5 4.19 6.46 18.37
N VAL A 6 4.75 5.91 17.29
CA VAL A 6 6.20 5.92 17.02
C VAL A 6 6.62 7.18 16.27
N ASP A 7 5.84 7.58 15.27
CA ASP A 7 6.01 8.84 14.54
C ASP A 7 4.67 9.36 14.01
N PRO A 8 4.06 10.38 14.65
CA PRO A 8 2.77 10.91 14.23
C PRO A 8 2.86 11.75 12.94
N THR A 9 4.06 12.04 12.43
CA THR A 9 4.24 12.80 11.19
C THR A 9 4.07 11.94 9.93
N ILE A 10 4.09 10.61 10.06
CA ILE A 10 3.82 9.71 8.94
C ILE A 10 2.31 9.68 8.68
N ILE A 11 1.92 10.08 7.46
CA ILE A 11 0.52 10.17 7.05
C ILE A 11 -0.04 8.76 6.84
N GLN A 12 -1.27 8.53 7.28
CA GLN A 12 -1.93 7.22 7.15
C GLN A 12 -3.23 7.38 6.37
N GLU A 13 -3.31 6.74 5.21
CA GLU A 13 -4.48 6.71 4.34
C GLU A 13 -4.85 5.24 4.08
N MET A 14 -5.29 4.57 5.16
CA MET A 14 -5.46 3.12 5.19
C MET A 14 -6.54 2.65 4.21
N ARG A 15 -6.14 2.17 3.02
CA ARG A 15 -7.05 1.95 1.88
C ARG A 15 -8.06 0.85 2.13
N TYR A 16 -7.64 -0.24 2.76
CA TYR A 16 -8.50 -1.38 3.07
C TYR A 16 -9.51 -1.14 4.21
N PHE A 17 -9.40 -0.02 4.94
CA PHE A 17 -10.47 0.43 5.85
C PHE A 17 -11.65 1.09 5.10
N THR A 18 -11.40 1.58 3.89
CA THR A 18 -12.33 2.32 3.04
C THR A 18 -12.82 1.46 1.87
N PRO A 19 -13.93 1.81 1.19
CA PRO A 19 -14.33 1.12 -0.03
C PRO A 19 -13.46 1.45 -1.26
N HIS A 20 -12.47 2.34 -1.16
CA HIS A 20 -11.56 2.66 -2.27
C HIS A 20 -10.32 1.75 -2.29
N ASN A 21 -10.55 0.53 -2.74
CA ASN A 21 -9.55 -0.50 -3.00
C ASN A 21 -10.10 -1.44 -4.09
N PHE A 22 -9.30 -2.37 -4.59
CA PHE A 22 -9.68 -3.25 -5.69
C PHE A 22 -10.89 -4.17 -5.42
N VAL A 23 -11.27 -4.40 -4.16
CA VAL A 23 -12.50 -5.14 -3.79
C VAL A 23 -13.74 -4.25 -3.88
N GLY A 24 -13.60 -2.95 -3.60
CA GLY A 24 -14.71 -1.98 -3.63
C GLY A 24 -15.55 -1.91 -2.35
N GLU A 25 -15.07 -2.52 -1.26
CA GLU A 25 -15.66 -2.46 0.07
C GLU A 25 -14.60 -2.49 1.17
N ARG A 26 -15.00 -2.29 2.43
CA ARG A 26 -14.06 -2.43 3.55
C ARG A 26 -13.63 -3.88 3.68
N VAL A 27 -12.32 -4.10 3.73
CA VAL A 27 -11.73 -5.43 3.82
C VAL A 27 -11.87 -6.00 5.23
N ASP A 28 -12.07 -7.31 5.33
CA ASP A 28 -12.24 -8.00 6.61
C ASP A 28 -11.04 -7.75 7.55
N GLY A 29 -11.33 -7.53 8.83
CA GLY A 29 -10.31 -7.29 9.84
C GLY A 29 -9.84 -5.84 9.96
N TYR A 30 -10.03 -4.97 8.96
CA TYR A 30 -9.73 -3.55 9.07
C TYR A 30 -10.81 -2.81 9.88
N ARG A 31 -10.73 -2.88 11.22
CA ARG A 31 -11.72 -2.26 12.12
C ARG A 31 -11.46 -0.78 12.40
N GLN A 32 -10.23 -0.30 12.20
CA GLN A 32 -9.84 1.10 12.35
C GLN A 32 -8.83 1.51 11.26
N PRO A 33 -8.80 2.79 10.85
CA PRO A 33 -7.85 3.30 9.86
C PRO A 33 -6.48 3.59 10.52
N MET A 34 -5.78 2.54 10.94
CA MET A 34 -4.46 2.66 11.55
C MET A 34 -3.44 1.69 10.95
N CYS A 35 -2.20 2.13 10.88
CA CYS A 35 -1.06 1.30 10.54
C CYS A 35 -0.51 0.62 11.81
N ILE A 36 -0.48 -0.71 11.81
CA ILE A 36 0.18 -1.54 12.82
C ILE A 36 1.44 -2.15 12.21
N LEU A 37 2.56 -2.08 12.91
CA LEU A 37 3.83 -2.70 12.51
C LEU A 37 4.53 -3.33 13.73
N THR A 38 5.47 -4.25 13.47
CA THR A 38 6.48 -4.65 14.45
C THR A 38 7.27 -3.43 14.89
N GLU A 39 7.74 -3.42 16.13
CA GLU A 39 8.49 -2.29 16.67
C GLU A 39 9.74 -1.94 15.84
N PRO A 40 10.58 -2.91 15.42
CA PRO A 40 11.73 -2.62 14.57
C PRO A 40 11.35 -1.95 13.24
N ALA A 41 10.32 -2.45 12.55
CA ALA A 41 9.86 -1.87 11.30
C ALA A 41 9.31 -0.45 11.48
N ALA A 42 8.54 -0.18 12.54
CA ALA A 42 8.03 1.16 12.82
C ALA A 42 9.16 2.16 13.12
N ARG A 43 10.18 1.74 13.88
CA ARG A 43 11.37 2.57 14.16
C ARG A 43 12.21 2.82 12.90
N ALA A 44 12.31 1.82 12.02
CA ALA A 44 12.97 1.97 10.73
C ALA A 44 12.22 2.96 9.82
N LEU A 45 10.89 2.91 9.75
CA LEU A 45 10.09 3.91 9.04
C LEU A 45 10.30 5.32 9.58
N ARG A 46 10.37 5.50 10.90
CA ARG A 46 10.72 6.80 11.51
C ARG A 46 12.08 7.34 11.03
N THR A 47 13.07 6.47 10.84
CA THR A 47 14.37 6.87 10.28
C THR A 47 14.24 7.36 8.84
N ALA A 48 13.51 6.63 7.99
CA ALA A 48 13.21 7.04 6.61
C ALA A 48 12.41 8.35 6.56
N GLN A 49 11.38 8.49 7.40
CA GLN A 49 10.57 9.69 7.55
C GLN A 49 11.42 10.91 7.86
N ARG A 50 12.32 10.82 8.86
CA ARG A 50 13.24 11.91 9.21
C ARG A 50 14.16 12.31 8.05
N ALA A 51 14.56 11.37 7.19
CA ALA A 51 15.36 11.69 6.01
C ALA A 51 14.54 12.47 4.96
N LEU A 52 13.27 12.12 4.75
CA LEU A 52 12.37 12.79 3.81
C LEU A 52 11.92 14.17 4.30
N LEU A 53 11.65 14.32 5.61
CA LEU A 53 11.26 15.61 6.20
C LEU A 53 12.29 16.71 5.92
N ARG A 54 13.59 16.38 6.01
CA ARG A 54 14.69 17.32 5.68
C ARG A 54 14.72 17.76 4.21
N LYS A 55 14.04 17.02 3.33
CA LYS A 55 13.92 17.29 1.90
C LYS A 55 12.58 17.92 1.52
N GLY A 56 11.72 18.24 2.48
CA GLY A 56 10.38 18.78 2.23
C GLY A 56 9.36 17.74 1.80
N TYR A 57 9.53 16.48 2.22
CA TYR A 57 8.63 15.37 1.93
C TYR A 57 8.19 14.63 3.19
N SER A 58 7.09 13.89 3.12
CA SER A 58 6.66 12.94 4.15
C SER A 58 6.34 11.59 3.53
N LEU A 59 6.47 10.53 4.30
CA LEU A 59 5.86 9.23 3.98
C LEU A 59 4.35 9.31 4.14
N LYS A 60 3.65 8.55 3.29
CA LYS A 60 2.24 8.21 3.45
C LYS A 60 2.07 6.71 3.27
N VAL A 61 1.46 6.04 4.24
CA VAL A 61 1.19 4.60 4.20
C VAL A 61 -0.26 4.30 3.77
N TYR A 62 -0.43 3.28 2.96
CA TYR A 62 -1.72 2.77 2.48
C TYR A 62 -2.12 1.46 3.16
N ASP A 63 -1.13 0.61 3.46
CA ASP A 63 -1.32 -0.63 4.21
C ASP A 63 -0.07 -0.98 5.04
N CYS A 64 -0.27 -1.72 6.13
CA CYS A 64 0.79 -2.18 7.04
C CYS A 64 0.50 -3.63 7.44
N TYR A 65 0.40 -3.95 8.74
CA TYR A 65 -0.13 -5.25 9.14
C TYR A 65 -1.53 -5.50 8.53
N ARG A 66 -1.64 -6.61 7.80
CA ARG A 66 -2.85 -7.12 7.18
C ARG A 66 -3.23 -8.45 7.86
N PRO A 67 -4.39 -8.57 8.50
CA PRO A 67 -4.82 -9.82 9.11
C PRO A 67 -5.00 -10.94 8.07
N GLN A 68 -4.78 -12.21 8.44
CA GLN A 68 -5.02 -13.32 7.51
C GLN A 68 -6.46 -13.32 6.95
N ARG A 69 -7.48 -12.98 7.75
CA ARG A 69 -8.87 -12.85 7.26
C ARG A 69 -9.04 -11.81 6.14
N ALA A 70 -8.18 -10.79 6.08
CA ALA A 70 -8.18 -9.82 4.98
C ALA A 70 -7.64 -10.46 3.69
N VAL A 71 -6.56 -11.26 3.82
CA VAL A 71 -6.03 -12.07 2.72
C VAL A 71 -7.09 -13.06 2.24
N ASP A 72 -7.79 -13.73 3.17
CA ASP A 72 -8.87 -14.66 2.83
C ASP A 72 -10.04 -13.93 2.15
N HIS A 73 -10.34 -12.68 2.51
CA HIS A 73 -11.30 -11.84 1.80
C HIS A 73 -10.83 -11.61 0.36
N PHE A 74 -9.57 -11.20 0.14
CA PHE A 74 -9.02 -11.05 -1.22
C PHE A 74 -9.10 -12.32 -2.06
N VAL A 75 -8.85 -13.48 -1.45
CA VAL A 75 -9.00 -14.78 -2.14
C VAL A 75 -10.45 -15.02 -2.54
N ARG A 76 -11.42 -14.87 -1.62
CA ARG A 76 -12.85 -15.03 -1.94
C ARG A 76 -13.31 -14.07 -3.03
N TRP A 77 -12.86 -12.81 -2.97
CA TRP A 77 -13.15 -11.83 -4.01
C TRP A 77 -12.54 -12.23 -5.36
N ALA A 78 -11.29 -12.71 -5.38
CA ALA A 78 -10.63 -13.11 -6.62
C ALA A 78 -11.29 -14.34 -7.27
N GLU A 79 -11.84 -15.25 -6.45
CA GLU A 79 -12.60 -16.43 -6.91
C GLU A 79 -13.99 -16.07 -7.45
N ASP A 80 -14.61 -14.98 -6.97
CA ASP A 80 -15.86 -14.45 -7.54
C ASP A 80 -15.60 -13.66 -8.83
N LEU A 81 -15.51 -14.37 -9.96
CA LEU A 81 -15.25 -13.76 -11.26
C LEU A 81 -16.33 -12.74 -11.72
N GLY A 82 -17.53 -12.76 -11.11
CA GLY A 82 -18.60 -11.81 -11.43
C GLY A 82 -18.41 -10.44 -10.79
N ASP A 83 -17.63 -10.35 -9.71
CA ASP A 83 -17.38 -9.08 -9.02
C ASP A 83 -16.26 -8.26 -9.69
N GLU A 84 -16.60 -7.58 -10.79
CA GLU A 84 -15.68 -6.71 -11.52
C GLU A 84 -15.90 -5.21 -11.24
N ARG A 85 -16.56 -4.86 -10.13
CA ARG A 85 -17.03 -3.50 -9.87
C ARG A 85 -15.91 -2.45 -9.88
N MET A 86 -14.70 -2.82 -9.48
CA MET A 86 -13.53 -1.93 -9.42
C MET A 86 -12.54 -2.14 -10.57
N LYS A 87 -12.84 -3.04 -11.51
CA LYS A 87 -11.95 -3.42 -12.63
C LYS A 87 -11.46 -2.22 -13.43
N ALA A 88 -12.37 -1.29 -13.75
CA ALA A 88 -12.07 -0.12 -14.58
C ALA A 88 -10.95 0.77 -14.00
N GLU A 89 -10.72 0.72 -12.69
CA GLU A 89 -9.61 1.42 -12.04
C GLU A 89 -8.42 0.49 -11.78
N PHE A 90 -8.59 -0.57 -11.00
CA PHE A 90 -7.44 -1.26 -10.38
C PHE A 90 -6.80 -2.32 -11.28
N TYR A 91 -7.56 -2.95 -12.18
CA TYR A 91 -7.08 -4.05 -13.02
C TYR A 91 -7.70 -4.04 -14.43
N PRO A 92 -7.73 -2.90 -15.13
CA PRO A 92 -8.51 -2.75 -16.36
C PRO A 92 -7.95 -3.55 -17.55
N ARG A 93 -6.68 -3.98 -17.48
CA ARG A 93 -6.01 -4.79 -18.51
C ARG A 93 -5.79 -6.24 -18.11
N VAL A 94 -6.24 -6.64 -16.91
CA VAL A 94 -6.04 -7.98 -16.38
C VAL A 94 -7.37 -8.71 -16.31
N ASP A 95 -7.38 -9.92 -16.84
CA ASP A 95 -8.50 -10.84 -16.66
C ASP A 95 -8.52 -11.31 -15.21
N LYS A 96 -9.68 -11.20 -14.54
CA LYS A 96 -9.80 -11.52 -13.12
C LYS A 96 -9.41 -12.98 -12.82
N SER A 97 -9.64 -13.89 -13.77
CA SER A 97 -9.25 -15.30 -13.66
C SER A 97 -7.73 -15.52 -13.55
N ARG A 98 -6.92 -14.54 -13.98
CA ARG A 98 -5.46 -14.61 -13.99
C ARG A 98 -4.81 -14.02 -12.74
N LEU A 99 -5.56 -13.42 -11.82
CA LEU A 99 -4.97 -12.68 -10.68
C LEU A 99 -4.04 -13.53 -9.79
N PHE A 100 -4.30 -14.82 -9.67
CA PHE A 100 -3.41 -15.76 -8.97
C PHE A 100 -2.19 -16.16 -9.81
N GLU A 101 -2.38 -16.41 -11.11
CA GLU A 101 -1.31 -16.80 -12.04
C GLU A 101 -0.30 -15.66 -12.22
N ASP A 102 -0.81 -14.43 -12.37
CA ASP A 102 -0.01 -13.22 -12.56
C ASP A 102 0.57 -12.68 -11.23
N GLY A 103 0.26 -13.33 -10.09
CA GLY A 103 0.87 -13.05 -8.78
C GLY A 103 0.31 -11.85 -8.01
N TYR A 104 -0.76 -11.20 -8.48
CA TYR A 104 -1.40 -10.07 -7.81
C TYR A 104 -2.14 -10.47 -6.53
N ILE A 105 -2.62 -11.71 -6.44
CA ILE A 105 -3.29 -12.25 -5.25
C ILE A 105 -2.57 -13.51 -4.77
N ALA A 106 -2.25 -13.53 -3.47
CA ALA A 106 -1.60 -14.65 -2.82
C ALA A 106 -2.38 -15.12 -1.59
N LYS A 107 -2.36 -16.44 -1.31
CA LYS A 107 -3.02 -17.04 -0.13
C LYS A 107 -2.30 -16.72 1.19
N LYS A 108 -1.07 -16.24 1.11
CA LYS A 108 -0.26 -15.75 2.24
C LYS A 108 0.39 -14.44 1.84
N SER A 109 0.40 -13.48 2.76
CA SER A 109 0.99 -12.15 2.54
C SER A 109 2.09 -11.85 3.54
N GLY A 110 3.15 -11.19 3.09
CA GLY A 110 4.18 -10.64 3.98
C GLY A 110 3.61 -9.61 4.96
N HIS A 111 2.49 -8.97 4.64
CA HIS A 111 1.79 -8.05 5.54
C HIS A 111 1.28 -8.73 6.81
N SER A 112 0.86 -10.00 6.72
CA SER A 112 0.39 -10.76 7.89
C SER A 112 1.49 -11.05 8.91
N ARG A 113 2.76 -10.80 8.56
CA ARG A 113 3.94 -10.92 9.44
C ARG A 113 4.29 -9.62 10.18
N GLY A 114 3.58 -8.54 9.87
CA GLY A 114 3.66 -7.25 10.57
C GLY A 114 4.91 -6.40 10.28
N SER A 115 5.79 -6.82 9.37
CA SER A 115 7.01 -6.08 9.00
C SER A 115 7.00 -5.57 7.56
N THR A 116 5.84 -5.66 6.90
CA THR A 116 5.62 -5.21 5.51
C THR A 116 4.68 -4.01 5.49
N VAL A 117 4.92 -3.10 4.56
CA VAL A 117 4.21 -1.83 4.43
C VAL A 117 4.09 -1.46 2.96
N ASP A 118 2.93 -0.92 2.62
CA ASP A 118 2.65 -0.28 1.33
C ASP A 118 2.62 1.24 1.54
N LEU A 119 3.46 1.97 0.82
CA LEU A 119 3.65 3.40 1.06
C LEU A 119 4.17 4.18 -0.13
N THR A 120 4.06 5.50 -0.02
CA THR A 120 4.54 6.47 -0.99
C THR A 120 5.20 7.66 -0.30
N VAL A 121 5.63 8.63 -1.11
CA VAL A 121 6.12 9.94 -0.68
C VAL A 121 5.12 11.02 -1.10
N VAL A 122 4.87 11.99 -0.22
CA VAL A 122 4.10 13.21 -0.51
C VAL A 122 4.99 14.44 -0.34
N ARG A 123 4.74 15.50 -1.12
CA ARG A 123 5.39 16.80 -0.93
C ARG A 123 4.75 17.57 0.21
N LEU A 124 5.55 18.26 1.01
CA LEU A 124 5.06 19.16 2.06
C LEU A 124 4.82 20.59 1.51
N PRO A 125 3.78 21.30 1.96
CA PRO A 125 2.73 20.82 2.87
C PRO A 125 1.82 19.77 2.20
N ALA A 126 1.52 18.70 2.92
CA ALA A 126 0.64 17.64 2.41
C ALA A 126 -0.82 18.10 2.53
N LEU A 127 -1.43 18.47 1.41
CA LEU A 127 -2.84 18.85 1.37
C LEU A 127 -3.74 17.60 1.46
N PRO A 128 -4.87 17.64 2.17
CA PRO A 128 -5.82 16.53 2.20
C PRO A 128 -6.33 16.17 0.79
N THR A 129 -6.48 14.87 0.56
CA THR A 129 -7.20 14.32 -0.60
C THR A 129 -8.69 14.22 -0.23
N ARG A 130 -9.58 14.45 -1.20
CA ARG A 130 -11.00 14.20 -0.98
C ARG A 130 -11.24 12.71 -0.75
N PRO A 131 -12.25 12.31 0.06
CA PRO A 131 -12.63 10.91 0.15
C PRO A 131 -13.21 10.39 -1.17
N TYR A 132 -13.14 9.09 -1.36
CA TYR A 132 -13.83 8.37 -2.42
C TYR A 132 -15.33 8.35 -2.16
N VAL A 133 -16.11 8.53 -3.23
CA VAL A 133 -17.58 8.43 -3.21
C VAL A 133 -17.96 7.17 -3.97
N PRO A 134 -18.50 6.13 -3.29
CA PRO A 134 -18.92 4.91 -3.97
C PRO A 134 -19.83 5.17 -5.17
N GLY A 135 -19.47 4.59 -6.32
CA GLY A 135 -20.18 4.78 -7.59
C GLY A 135 -19.70 5.96 -8.43
N GLU A 136 -18.67 6.70 -7.99
CA GLU A 136 -18.05 7.72 -8.85
C GLU A 136 -17.36 7.08 -10.09
N PRO A 137 -17.23 7.81 -11.21
CA PRO A 137 -16.59 7.28 -12.39
C PRO A 137 -15.14 6.84 -12.12
N LEU A 138 -14.88 5.56 -12.34
CA LEU A 138 -13.57 4.96 -12.18
C LEU A 138 -12.65 5.33 -13.35
N LYS A 139 -11.37 5.54 -13.03
CA LYS A 139 -10.34 5.89 -14.00
C LYS A 139 -9.19 4.90 -13.89
N PRO A 140 -8.67 4.37 -15.02
CA PRO A 140 -7.59 3.39 -14.98
C PRO A 140 -6.43 3.82 -14.09
N CYS A 141 -5.91 2.92 -13.27
CA CYS A 141 -4.83 3.19 -12.34
C CYS A 141 -3.50 3.58 -13.02
N TYR A 142 -3.38 3.34 -14.34
CA TYR A 142 -2.26 3.81 -15.18
C TYR A 142 -2.57 5.08 -15.97
N ALA A 143 -3.76 5.67 -15.84
CA ALA A 143 -4.13 6.88 -16.56
C ALA A 143 -3.21 8.07 -16.16
N PRO A 144 -3.14 9.14 -16.98
CA PRO A 144 -2.44 10.36 -16.60
C PRO A 144 -2.83 10.83 -15.20
N ARG A 145 -1.87 11.36 -14.44
CA ARG A 145 -2.09 11.73 -13.03
C ARG A 145 -3.30 12.65 -12.80
N SER A 146 -3.57 13.57 -13.72
CA SER A 146 -4.71 14.50 -13.65
C SER A 146 -6.08 13.82 -13.77
N GLU A 147 -6.12 12.58 -14.27
CA GLU A 147 -7.35 11.82 -14.50
C GLU A 147 -7.60 10.76 -13.42
N ARG A 148 -6.55 10.22 -12.79
CA ARG A 148 -6.67 9.20 -11.74
C ARG A 148 -7.40 9.73 -10.51
N PHE A 149 -7.87 8.80 -9.66
CA PHE A 149 -8.34 9.14 -8.33
C PHE A 149 -7.32 10.07 -7.63
N PRO A 150 -7.74 11.22 -7.08
CA PRO A 150 -6.83 12.22 -6.57
C PRO A 150 -6.01 11.66 -5.39
N ASP A 151 -4.73 11.51 -5.65
CA ASP A 151 -3.71 11.15 -4.68
C ASP A 151 -2.68 12.28 -4.58
N ASN A 152 -2.45 12.78 -3.35
CA ASN A 152 -1.45 13.80 -3.06
C ASN A 152 0.00 13.27 -3.05
N SER A 153 0.19 12.00 -3.37
CA SER A 153 1.49 11.37 -3.61
C SER A 153 2.30 12.05 -4.72
N LEU A 154 3.61 11.85 -4.70
CA LEU A 154 4.42 12.07 -5.90
C LEU A 154 3.92 11.14 -7.01
N ASP A 155 3.98 11.58 -8.26
CA ASP A 155 3.54 10.74 -9.37
C ASP A 155 4.47 9.54 -9.53
N MET A 156 3.99 8.35 -9.23
CA MET A 156 4.75 7.10 -9.34
C MET A 156 4.47 6.35 -10.67
N GLY A 157 3.74 6.95 -11.61
CA GLY A 157 3.37 6.33 -12.88
C GLY A 157 2.10 5.49 -12.85
N THR A 158 1.75 4.92 -11.70
CA THR A 158 0.47 4.24 -11.45
C THR A 158 -0.12 4.67 -10.11
N GLY A 159 -1.42 4.38 -9.89
CA GLY A 159 -2.05 4.43 -8.58
C GLY A 159 -1.58 3.26 -7.69
N TYR A 160 -1.86 3.36 -6.39
CA TYR A 160 -1.70 2.24 -5.45
C TYR A 160 -2.64 1.08 -5.83
N ASP A 161 -2.24 -0.16 -5.58
CA ASP A 161 -2.95 -1.39 -5.95
C ASP A 161 -3.28 -1.53 -7.45
N CYS A 162 -2.48 -0.88 -8.30
CA CYS A 162 -2.65 -1.02 -9.75
C CYS A 162 -2.10 -2.37 -10.23
N PHE A 163 -2.99 -3.32 -10.51
CA PHE A 163 -2.64 -4.64 -11.04
C PHE A 163 -2.28 -4.52 -12.51
N ASP A 164 -1.03 -4.15 -12.74
CA ASP A 164 -0.46 -3.91 -14.04
C ASP A 164 1.06 -4.00 -13.96
N THR A 165 1.69 -4.52 -15.01
CA THR A 165 3.16 -4.56 -15.07
C THR A 165 3.81 -3.18 -14.99
N LEU A 166 3.09 -2.11 -15.33
CA LEU A 166 3.57 -0.73 -15.15
C LEU A 166 3.82 -0.39 -13.68
N SER A 167 3.24 -1.12 -12.73
CA SER A 167 3.50 -1.00 -11.29
C SER A 167 4.83 -1.61 -10.84
N HIS A 168 5.45 -2.46 -11.66
CA HIS A 168 6.75 -3.05 -11.35
C HIS A 168 7.78 -1.94 -11.15
N THR A 169 8.52 -1.98 -10.04
CA THR A 169 9.40 -0.89 -9.60
C THR A 169 10.32 -0.42 -10.72
N ASP A 170 10.99 -1.34 -11.40
CA ASP A 170 11.98 -1.07 -12.45
C ASP A 170 11.41 -1.15 -13.88
N ASP A 171 10.09 -1.05 -14.06
CA ASP A 171 9.49 -1.05 -15.41
C ASP A 171 10.11 0.04 -16.31
N PRO A 172 10.62 -0.32 -17.51
CA PRO A 172 11.34 0.61 -18.37
C PRO A 172 10.45 1.67 -19.02
N ARG A 173 9.12 1.49 -19.04
CA ARG A 173 8.17 2.49 -19.54
C ARG A 173 8.02 3.65 -18.55
N VAL A 174 8.36 3.45 -17.28
CA VAL A 174 8.34 4.48 -16.25
C VAL A 174 9.68 5.22 -16.24
N THR A 175 9.66 6.46 -16.75
CA THR A 175 10.86 7.27 -16.97
C THR A 175 10.76 8.66 -16.32
N GLY A 176 11.81 9.48 -16.46
CA GLY A 176 11.81 10.87 -16.02
C GLY A 176 11.47 11.06 -14.54
N LYS A 177 10.52 11.96 -14.25
CA LYS A 177 10.13 12.28 -12.86
C LYS A 177 9.55 11.07 -12.13
N GLN A 178 8.77 10.22 -12.80
CA GLN A 178 8.15 9.04 -12.17
C GLN A 178 9.20 8.04 -11.72
N ARG A 179 10.20 7.77 -12.57
CA ARG A 179 11.40 6.98 -12.22
C ARG A 179 12.12 7.58 -11.01
N ALA A 180 12.42 8.88 -11.05
CA ALA A 180 13.11 9.57 -9.96
C ALA A 180 12.33 9.51 -8.63
N HIS A 181 10.99 9.54 -8.66
CA HIS A 181 10.16 9.39 -7.46
C HIS A 181 10.21 7.97 -6.89
N ARG A 182 10.14 6.93 -7.75
CA ARG A 182 10.32 5.54 -7.32
C ARG A 182 11.71 5.31 -6.73
N ASP A 183 12.75 5.87 -7.34
CA ASP A 183 14.13 5.79 -6.84
C ASP A 183 14.31 6.53 -5.52
N LEU A 184 13.66 7.70 -5.34
CA LEU A 184 13.64 8.41 -4.06
C LEU A 184 13.03 7.53 -2.96
N LEU A 185 11.86 6.93 -3.20
CA LEU A 185 11.19 6.05 -2.25
C LEU A 185 12.07 4.83 -1.93
N ARG A 186 12.47 4.08 -2.98
CA ARG A 186 13.27 2.86 -2.86
C ARG A 186 14.57 3.11 -2.13
N SER A 187 15.36 4.11 -2.54
CA SER A 187 16.66 4.39 -1.93
C SER A 187 16.55 4.90 -0.49
N THR A 188 15.48 5.63 -0.16
CA THR A 188 15.22 6.09 1.22
C THR A 188 14.91 4.91 2.13
N LEU A 189 14.02 4.01 1.69
CA LEU A 189 13.60 2.85 2.47
C LEU A 189 14.71 1.78 2.56
N ALA A 190 15.48 1.57 1.48
CA ALA A 190 16.65 0.68 1.50
C ALA A 190 17.68 1.09 2.56
N LYS A 191 17.96 2.40 2.68
CA LYS A 191 18.86 2.92 3.75
C LYS A 191 18.33 2.71 5.16
N ALA A 192 17.02 2.48 5.31
CA ALA A 192 16.38 2.16 6.58
C ALA A 192 16.22 0.63 6.81
N GLY A 193 16.71 -0.22 5.90
CA GLY A 193 16.66 -1.69 6.04
C GLY A 193 15.42 -2.35 5.44
N PHE A 194 14.66 -1.63 4.61
CA PHE A 194 13.55 -2.20 3.84
C PHE A 194 14.02 -2.72 2.49
N VAL A 195 13.40 -3.81 2.02
CA VAL A 195 13.58 -4.36 0.68
C VAL A 195 12.27 -4.26 -0.08
N ASN A 196 12.34 -3.72 -1.29
CA ASN A 196 11.20 -3.58 -2.19
C ASN A 196 10.84 -4.92 -2.85
N LEU A 197 9.54 -5.15 -3.09
CA LEU A 197 9.06 -6.18 -4.01
C LEU A 197 9.14 -5.64 -5.45
N PRO A 198 9.85 -6.31 -6.38
CA PRO A 198 10.04 -5.80 -7.74
C PRO A 198 8.74 -5.53 -8.52
N GLU A 199 7.69 -6.29 -8.24
CA GLU A 199 6.40 -6.22 -8.92
C GLU A 199 5.54 -5.03 -8.46
N GLU A 200 5.85 -4.41 -7.33
CA GLU A 200 5.04 -3.36 -6.71
C GLU A 200 5.91 -2.21 -6.17
N TRP A 201 5.87 -1.04 -6.83
CA TRP A 201 6.68 0.12 -6.44
C TRP A 201 6.42 0.62 -5.01
N TRP A 202 5.24 0.34 -4.45
CA TRP A 202 4.81 0.78 -3.12
C TRP A 202 5.17 -0.22 -2.01
N HIS A 203 5.53 -1.46 -2.33
CA HIS A 203 5.58 -2.56 -1.37
C HIS A 203 7.00 -2.80 -0.83
N PHE A 204 7.12 -2.82 0.50
CA PHE A 204 8.41 -2.96 1.17
C PHE A 204 8.31 -3.83 2.42
N THR A 205 9.26 -4.76 2.58
CA THR A 205 9.44 -5.56 3.79
C THR A 205 10.71 -5.14 4.54
N TYR A 206 10.61 -4.87 5.84
CA TYR A 206 11.77 -4.66 6.70
C TYR A 206 12.50 -5.99 6.95
N LYS A 207 13.74 -6.15 6.48
CA LYS A 207 14.36 -7.49 6.39
C LYS A 207 14.94 -8.12 7.67
N PRO A 208 15.25 -7.41 8.76
CA PRO A 208 15.29 -8.07 10.06
C PRO A 208 13.84 -8.22 10.56
N GLU A 209 13.06 -9.03 9.85
CA GLU A 209 11.67 -9.34 10.21
C GLU A 209 11.65 -10.00 11.59
N LEU A 210 10.82 -9.46 12.50
CA LEU A 210 10.70 -10.04 13.84
C LEU A 210 9.99 -11.41 13.80
N PHE A 211 9.10 -11.61 12.83
CA PHE A 211 8.24 -12.78 12.73
C PHE A 211 8.17 -13.33 11.29
N PRO A 212 9.29 -13.80 10.71
CA PRO A 212 9.35 -14.21 9.29
C PRO A 212 8.43 -15.39 8.95
N ASP A 213 8.05 -16.22 9.93
CA ASP A 213 7.25 -17.43 9.72
C ASP A 213 5.87 -17.39 10.41
N THR A 214 5.49 -16.25 11.01
CA THR A 214 4.21 -16.11 11.73
C THR A 214 3.25 -15.19 11.00
N TYR A 215 2.08 -15.72 10.64
CA TYR A 215 1.01 -15.00 9.95
C TYR A 215 -0.11 -14.74 10.95
N PHE A 216 -0.25 -13.50 11.40
CA PHE A 216 -1.21 -13.12 12.43
C PHE A 216 -2.61 -12.86 11.85
N ASP A 217 -3.65 -13.06 12.66
CA ASP A 217 -5.05 -12.80 12.29
C ASP A 217 -5.84 -11.99 13.34
N PHE A 218 -5.18 -11.15 14.14
CA PHE A 218 -5.93 -10.21 14.98
C PHE A 218 -6.44 -9.03 14.13
N PRO A 219 -7.60 -8.42 14.42
CA PRO A 219 -8.10 -7.30 13.63
C PRO A 219 -7.19 -6.07 13.75
N VAL A 220 -7.13 -5.24 12.70
CA VAL A 220 -6.50 -3.91 12.77
C VAL A 220 -7.36 -3.02 13.67
N SER A 221 -6.94 -2.92 14.93
CA SER A 221 -7.62 -2.16 15.98
C SER A 221 -6.63 -1.82 17.09
N ARG A 222 -6.82 -0.67 17.75
CA ARG A 222 -6.09 -0.28 18.94
C ARG A 222 -6.23 -1.31 20.06
N ARG A 223 -7.39 -1.95 20.17
CA ARG A 223 -7.66 -3.01 21.17
C ARG A 223 -6.87 -4.29 20.93
N SER A 224 -6.28 -4.47 19.75
CA SER A 224 -5.44 -5.63 19.43
C SER A 224 -3.97 -5.41 19.77
N LEU A 225 -3.59 -4.20 20.18
CA LEU A 225 -2.24 -3.91 20.64
C LEU A 225 -2.14 -4.14 22.15
N PRO A 226 -0.98 -4.62 22.64
CA PRO A 226 -0.72 -4.67 24.07
C PRO A 226 -0.81 -3.26 24.67
N HIS A 227 -1.25 -3.19 25.92
CA HIS A 227 -1.36 -1.97 26.71
C HIS A 227 0.00 -1.33 26.99
#